data_AF-X1FYM1-F1
#
_entry.id   AF-X1FYM1-F1
#
_cell.length_a   1.000
_cell.length_b   1.000
_cell.length_c   1.000
_cell.angle_alpha   90.00
_cell.angle_beta   90.00
_cell.angle_gamma   90.00
#
_symmetry.space_group_name_H-M   'P 1'
#
loop_
_entity.id
_entity.type
_entity.pdbx_description
1 polymer ?
#
loop_
_entity_poly.entity_id
_entity_poly.type
_entity_poly.pdbx_seq_one_letter_code
_entity_poly.pdbx_strand_id
1 'polypeptide(L)'
;GAYFLQYLRTGDRDAFEIGKLAVQHLMDVDTDHVSGGQYTHNIHHAMGRPGSSHNYPNMSAIYYLVTGSRDALQSARRNGDALIAWSRRTLSGRSLGWTMWGLADLWDLTREQRFRYWALEHARRLEESVEITDGKRVSLSRGGFLYGGTCLNGLLRLHEGTGDEAVKELFLDELKAIMKDVVAANDVRFTGRNCMMFAPLAYAYDLTKDRKYLDWGMAGLYDQLPFESAPVFDFVLAAGLLARADAAGIPEPIRQLPHTWGFKRDHTMYALDEDDRA
;
A
#
# COMPACT_ATOMS: atom_id res chain seq x y z
N GLY A 1 2.67 8.65 -4.99
CA GLY A 1 3.09 7.26 -5.24
C GLY A 1 3.05 6.98 -6.73
N ALA A 2 1.90 6.52 -7.24
CA ALA A 2 1.72 6.10 -8.63
C ALA A 2 2.17 7.14 -9.67
N TYR A 3 1.89 8.43 -9.45
CA TYR A 3 2.33 9.52 -10.33
C TYR A 3 3.84 9.63 -10.50
N PHE A 4 4.59 9.52 -9.41
CA PHE A 4 6.05 9.55 -9.50
C PHE A 4 6.61 8.29 -10.15
N LEU A 5 5.98 7.13 -9.94
CA LEU A 5 6.37 5.90 -10.65
C LEU A 5 6.12 6.04 -12.16
N GLN A 6 4.99 6.63 -12.55
CA GLN A 6 4.69 6.92 -13.95
C GLN A 6 5.72 7.90 -14.54
N TYR A 7 6.02 9.00 -13.84
CA TYR A 7 7.07 9.93 -14.24
C TYR A 7 8.44 9.25 -14.41
N LEU A 8 8.86 8.45 -13.43
CA LEU A 8 10.14 7.74 -13.49
C LEU A 8 10.20 6.75 -14.67
N ARG A 9 9.06 6.15 -15.04
CA ARG A 9 8.97 5.19 -16.15
C ARG A 9 8.96 5.87 -17.52
N THR A 10 8.31 7.03 -17.66
CA THR A 10 8.02 7.62 -18.97
C THR A 10 8.66 8.98 -19.22
N GLY A 11 9.17 9.65 -18.17
CA GLY A 11 9.59 11.05 -18.24
C GLY A 11 8.43 12.05 -18.36
N ASP A 12 7.18 11.59 -18.18
CA ASP A 12 5.99 12.44 -18.30
C ASP A 12 5.93 13.50 -17.19
N ARG A 13 6.19 14.75 -17.57
CA ARG A 13 6.25 15.88 -16.65
C ARG A 13 4.89 16.21 -16.03
N ASP A 14 3.79 15.95 -16.71
CA ASP A 14 2.47 16.21 -16.14
C ASP A 14 2.19 15.27 -14.97
N ALA A 15 2.59 14.00 -15.10
CA ALA A 15 2.55 13.05 -13.99
C ALA A 15 3.40 13.55 -12.80
N PHE A 16 4.58 14.13 -13.06
CA PHE A 16 5.40 14.73 -12.00
C PHE A 16 4.70 15.89 -11.29
N GLU A 17 4.17 16.87 -12.03
CA GLU A 17 3.52 18.05 -11.42
C GLU A 17 2.26 17.67 -10.63
N ILE A 18 1.46 16.71 -11.12
CA ILE A 18 0.31 16.18 -10.37
C ILE A 18 0.79 15.50 -9.08
N GLY A 19 1.83 14.66 -9.16
CA GLY A 19 2.41 13.99 -7.99
C GLY A 19 2.92 14.98 -6.95
N LYS A 20 3.59 16.04 -7.40
CA LYS A 20 4.09 17.13 -6.55
C LYS A 20 2.95 17.85 -5.83
N LEU A 21 1.91 18.26 -6.54
CA LEU A 21 0.74 18.91 -5.94
C LEU A 21 0.07 18.02 -4.89
N ALA A 22 -0.08 16.73 -5.18
CA ALA A 22 -0.64 15.77 -4.22
C ALA A 22 0.20 15.65 -2.93
N VAL A 23 1.54 15.66 -3.05
CA VAL A 23 2.42 15.61 -1.86
C VAL A 23 2.42 16.94 -1.11
N GLN A 24 2.36 18.08 -1.80
CA GLN A 24 2.21 19.38 -1.13
C GLN A 24 0.90 19.44 -0.34
N HIS A 25 -0.22 19.00 -0.92
CA HIS A 25 -1.48 18.87 -0.20
C HIS A 25 -1.37 17.96 1.02
N LEU A 26 -0.74 16.79 0.87
CA LEU A 26 -0.51 15.87 1.98
C LEU A 26 0.27 16.53 3.13
N MET A 27 1.36 17.24 2.79
CA MET A 27 2.25 17.87 3.76
C MET A 27 1.60 19.07 4.44
N ASP A 28 0.88 19.90 3.70
CA ASP A 28 0.39 21.19 4.17
C ASP A 28 -1.01 21.08 4.79
N VAL A 29 -1.88 20.26 4.20
CA VAL A 29 -3.32 20.19 4.53
C VAL A 29 -3.67 18.93 5.32
N ASP A 30 -3.26 17.76 4.85
CA ASP A 30 -3.69 16.50 5.46
C ASP A 30 -2.88 16.13 6.70
N THR A 31 -1.71 16.74 6.91
CA THR A 31 -0.85 16.45 8.05
C THR A 31 -1.22 17.33 9.24
N ASP A 32 -1.56 16.71 10.37
CA ASP A 32 -1.60 17.38 11.67
C ASP A 32 -0.18 17.77 12.06
N HIS A 33 0.12 19.08 11.98
CA HIS A 33 1.44 19.62 12.28
C HIS A 33 1.86 19.53 13.76
N VAL A 34 0.94 19.17 14.66
CA VAL A 34 1.25 18.90 16.07
C VAL A 34 1.63 17.44 16.28
N SER A 35 0.78 16.50 15.84
CA SER A 35 1.00 15.08 16.09
C SER A 35 1.83 14.36 15.02
N GLY A 36 1.95 14.94 13.83
CA GLY A 36 2.50 14.31 12.63
C GLY A 36 1.55 13.31 11.96
N GLY A 37 0.39 13.03 12.56
CA GLY A 37 -0.60 12.13 12.01
C GLY A 37 -1.36 12.75 10.83
N GLN A 38 -1.88 11.91 9.94
CA GLN A 38 -2.64 12.36 8.78
C GLN A 38 -4.15 12.22 9.00
N TYR A 39 -4.89 13.27 8.65
CA TYR A 39 -6.35 13.29 8.68
C TYR A 39 -6.93 12.38 7.59
N THR A 40 -8.00 11.68 7.93
CA THR A 40 -8.77 10.96 6.90
C THR A 40 -9.52 11.97 6.04
N HIS A 41 -9.35 11.89 4.71
CA HIS A 41 -10.04 12.75 3.75
C HIS A 41 -11.55 12.76 4.03
N ASN A 42 -12.07 13.95 4.28
CA ASN A 42 -13.49 14.23 4.42
C ASN A 42 -13.74 15.65 3.90
N ILE A 43 -15.02 16.00 3.68
CA ILE A 43 -15.43 17.31 3.13
C ILE A 43 -14.96 18.53 3.94
N HIS A 44 -14.40 18.31 5.13
CA HIS A 44 -13.91 19.34 6.01
C HIS A 44 -12.43 19.18 6.38
N HIS A 45 -11.66 18.36 5.63
CA HIS A 45 -10.21 18.08 5.70
C HIS A 45 -9.54 18.15 7.10
N ALA A 46 -9.54 19.30 7.76
CA ALA A 46 -9.05 19.55 9.13
C ALA A 46 -9.99 19.17 10.29
N MET A 47 -11.28 18.84 10.06
CA MET A 47 -12.20 18.46 11.16
C MET A 47 -12.19 16.96 11.52
N GLY A 48 -11.37 16.17 10.84
CA GLY A 48 -11.21 14.74 11.11
C GLY A 48 -10.34 14.46 12.34
N ARG A 49 -10.13 13.17 12.64
CA ARG A 49 -9.09 12.73 13.57
C ARG A 49 -8.01 11.97 12.80
N PRO A 50 -6.72 12.16 13.14
CA PRO A 50 -5.68 11.32 12.58
C PRO A 50 -5.88 9.86 12.98
N GLY A 51 -5.57 8.93 12.09
CA GLY A 51 -5.74 7.49 12.36
C GLY A 51 -4.63 6.67 11.70
N SER A 52 -4.13 5.64 12.38
CA SER A 52 -2.96 4.86 11.94
C SER A 52 -3.09 4.25 10.54
N SER A 53 -4.29 3.86 10.12
CA SER A 53 -4.56 3.30 8.78
C SER A 53 -4.64 4.31 7.64
N HIS A 54 -4.44 5.60 7.92
CA HIS A 54 -4.42 6.69 6.92
C HIS A 54 -3.15 7.54 7.04
N ASN A 55 -2.03 6.93 7.44
CA ASN A 55 -0.71 7.56 7.47
C ASN A 55 0.15 6.96 6.37
N TYR A 56 0.59 7.80 5.44
CA TYR A 56 1.28 7.43 4.21
C TYR A 56 2.64 8.15 4.13
N PRO A 57 3.62 7.77 4.97
CA PRO A 57 4.93 8.42 4.94
C PRO A 57 5.65 8.15 3.60
N ASN A 58 5.30 7.06 2.93
CA ASN A 58 5.81 6.66 1.63
C ASN A 58 5.55 7.69 0.52
N MET A 59 4.47 8.48 0.60
CA MET A 59 4.15 9.53 -0.38
C MET A 59 5.15 10.69 -0.32
N SER A 60 5.47 11.17 0.89
CA SER A 60 6.50 12.21 1.08
C SER A 60 7.90 11.65 0.85
N ALA A 61 8.14 10.38 1.21
CA ALA A 61 9.39 9.67 0.98
C ALA A 61 9.76 9.57 -0.51
N ILE A 62 8.83 9.14 -1.37
CA ILE A 62 9.10 9.05 -2.82
C ILE A 62 9.36 10.43 -3.43
N TYR A 63 8.67 11.48 -2.95
CA TYR A 63 8.92 12.84 -3.42
C TYR A 63 10.31 13.33 -3.01
N TYR A 64 10.76 13.03 -1.79
CA TYR A 64 12.14 13.26 -1.38
C TYR A 64 13.14 12.53 -2.30
N LEU A 65 12.91 11.26 -2.62
CA LEU A 65 13.81 10.50 -3.51
C LEU A 65 13.91 11.10 -4.92
N VAL A 66 12.82 11.63 -5.46
CA VAL A 66 12.81 12.22 -6.81
C VAL A 66 13.35 13.66 -6.83
N THR A 67 13.20 14.43 -5.75
CA THR A 67 13.47 15.88 -5.76
C THR A 67 14.58 16.35 -4.82
N GLY A 68 14.98 15.54 -3.84
CA GLY A 68 15.85 15.94 -2.74
C GLY A 68 15.19 16.85 -1.71
N SER A 69 13.85 17.03 -1.73
CA SER A 69 13.14 17.93 -0.80
C SER A 69 13.28 17.48 0.66
N ARG A 70 14.07 18.23 1.44
CA ARG A 70 14.29 17.95 2.86
C ARG A 70 13.01 18.10 3.69
N ASP A 71 12.12 18.99 3.29
CA ASP A 71 10.84 19.19 3.96
C ASP A 71 9.94 17.95 3.80
N ALA A 72 9.98 17.32 2.62
CA ALA A 72 9.28 16.06 2.39
C ALA A 72 9.82 14.92 3.25
N LEU A 73 11.15 14.82 3.39
CA LEU A 73 11.76 13.86 4.31
C LEU A 73 11.38 14.15 5.78
N GLN A 74 11.34 15.42 6.18
CA GLN A 74 10.94 15.81 7.53
C GLN A 74 9.46 15.47 7.78
N SER A 75 8.57 15.73 6.82
CA SER A 75 7.17 15.36 6.88
C SER A 75 7.02 13.84 7.03
N ALA A 76 7.73 13.05 6.22
CA ALA A 76 7.72 11.58 6.30
C ALA A 76 8.15 11.09 7.69
N ARG A 77 9.21 11.68 8.27
CA ARG A 77 9.68 11.36 9.63
C ARG A 77 8.68 11.70 10.71
N ARG A 78 8.04 12.88 10.65
CA ARG A 78 6.97 13.25 11.60
C ARG A 78 5.80 12.28 11.53
N ASN A 79 5.45 11.85 10.31
CA ASN A 79 4.43 10.83 10.13
C ASN A 79 4.84 9.46 10.71
N GLY A 80 6.12 9.10 10.58
CA GLY A 80 6.72 7.97 11.29
C GLY A 80 6.63 8.07 12.81
N ASP A 81 6.83 9.25 13.38
CA ASP A 81 6.68 9.48 14.83
C ASP A 81 5.23 9.25 15.29
N ALA A 82 4.26 9.69 14.50
CA ALA A 82 2.85 9.40 14.75
C ALA A 82 2.57 7.89 14.70
N LEU A 83 3.08 7.18 13.70
CA LEU A 83 2.96 5.72 13.59
C LEU A 83 3.57 5.01 14.81
N ILE A 84 4.73 5.45 15.30
CA ILE A 84 5.33 4.94 16.53
C ILE A 84 4.41 5.18 17.74
N ALA A 85 3.81 6.37 17.85
CA ALA A 85 2.86 6.66 18.94
C ALA A 85 1.65 5.71 18.91
N TRP A 86 1.11 5.42 17.73
CA TRP A 86 0.04 4.41 17.55
C TRP A 86 0.49 2.99 17.87
N SER A 87 1.76 2.68 17.61
CA SER A 87 2.34 1.35 17.83
C SER A 87 2.38 0.94 19.31
N ARG A 88 2.23 1.90 20.23
CA ARG A 88 2.09 1.63 21.68
C ARG A 88 0.75 0.96 22.04
N ARG A 89 -0.20 0.87 21.11
CA ARG A 89 -1.48 0.19 21.26
C ARG A 89 -1.47 -1.14 20.49
N THR A 90 -2.37 -2.04 20.82
CA THR A 90 -2.64 -3.22 19.99
C THR A 90 -3.41 -2.80 18.75
N LEU A 91 -2.80 -2.97 17.57
CA LEU A 91 -3.40 -2.68 16.27
C LEU A 91 -3.85 -3.97 15.60
N SER A 92 -4.86 -3.90 14.73
CA SER A 92 -5.29 -5.03 13.90
C SER A 92 -5.78 -4.57 12.53
N GLY A 93 -5.88 -5.51 11.60
CA GLY A 93 -6.27 -5.31 10.22
C GLY A 93 -5.44 -4.22 9.54
N ARG A 94 -6.13 -3.28 8.88
CA ARG A 94 -5.50 -2.19 8.11
C ARG A 94 -4.61 -1.32 8.98
N SER A 95 -5.01 -1.08 10.23
CA SER A 95 -4.22 -0.24 11.13
C SER A 95 -2.87 -0.88 11.46
N LEU A 96 -2.83 -2.21 11.61
CA LEU A 96 -1.58 -2.94 11.78
C LEU A 96 -0.75 -2.91 10.50
N GLY A 97 -1.35 -3.30 9.37
CA GLY A 97 -0.67 -3.41 8.08
C GLY A 97 -0.07 -2.09 7.59
N TRP A 98 -0.84 -1.00 7.57
CA TRP A 98 -0.34 0.31 7.15
C TRP A 98 0.74 0.87 8.08
N THR A 99 0.61 0.64 9.39
CA THR A 99 1.63 1.08 10.36
C THR A 99 2.94 0.33 10.12
N MET A 100 2.88 -0.99 10.02
CA MET A 100 4.06 -1.83 9.77
C MET A 100 4.73 -1.47 8.44
N TRP A 101 3.94 -1.28 7.38
CA TRP A 101 4.45 -0.88 6.07
C TRP A 101 5.11 0.50 6.11
N GLY A 102 4.42 1.52 6.63
CA GLY A 102 4.99 2.87 6.70
C GLY A 102 6.30 2.91 7.47
N LEU A 103 6.40 2.16 8.57
CA LEU A 103 7.63 2.03 9.35
C LEU A 103 8.73 1.26 8.60
N ALA A 104 8.39 0.20 7.86
CA ALA A 104 9.34 -0.55 7.04
C ALA A 104 9.93 0.32 5.91
N ASP A 105 9.08 1.04 5.16
CA ASP A 105 9.52 1.95 4.10
C ASP A 105 10.42 3.08 4.66
N LEU A 106 10.08 3.63 5.84
CA LEU A 106 10.92 4.64 6.50
C LEU A 106 12.25 4.07 6.97
N TRP A 107 12.28 2.85 7.52
CA TRP A 107 13.53 2.17 7.87
C TRP A 107 14.42 2.01 6.63
N ASP A 108 13.86 1.53 5.52
CA ASP A 108 14.65 1.31 4.30
C ASP A 108 15.27 2.61 3.78
N LEU A 109 14.48 3.69 3.80
CA LEU A 109 14.92 5.02 3.37
C LEU A 109 15.95 5.66 4.31
N THR A 110 15.70 5.65 5.63
CA THR A 110 16.46 6.49 6.57
C THR A 110 17.45 5.73 7.43
N ARG A 111 17.31 4.40 7.51
CA ARG A 111 18.07 3.52 8.42
C ARG A 111 17.99 3.94 9.90
N GLU A 112 16.91 4.62 10.29
CA GLU A 112 16.66 4.96 11.69
C GLU A 112 16.11 3.76 12.46
N GLN A 113 16.86 3.28 13.45
CA GLN A 113 16.57 2.04 14.20
C GLN A 113 15.19 2.03 14.86
N ARG A 114 14.66 3.20 15.25
CA ARG A 114 13.32 3.33 15.83
C ARG A 114 12.22 2.81 14.91
N PHE A 115 12.34 3.00 13.60
CA PHE A 115 11.35 2.51 12.64
C PHE A 115 11.45 1.00 12.46
N ARG A 116 12.68 0.47 12.36
CA ARG A 116 12.95 -0.98 12.30
C ARG A 116 12.39 -1.69 13.52
N TYR A 117 12.66 -1.18 14.71
CA TYR A 117 12.22 -1.77 15.97
C TYR A 117 10.69 -1.94 16.00
N TRP A 118 9.94 -0.87 15.72
CA TRP A 118 8.49 -0.92 15.77
C TRP A 118 7.87 -1.74 14.63
N ALA A 119 8.49 -1.77 13.44
CA ALA A 119 8.04 -2.63 12.35
C ALA A 119 8.20 -4.12 12.71
N LEU A 120 9.35 -4.52 13.26
CA LEU A 120 9.59 -5.90 13.74
C LEU A 120 8.68 -6.26 14.91
N GLU A 121 8.43 -5.32 15.83
CA GLU A 121 7.51 -5.54 16.94
C GLU A 121 6.08 -5.80 16.47
N HIS A 122 5.63 -5.16 15.39
CA HIS A 122 4.33 -5.47 14.78
C HIS A 122 4.28 -6.84 14.11
N ALA A 123 5.36 -7.23 13.43
CA ALA A 123 5.48 -8.58 12.86
C ALA A 123 5.41 -9.65 13.96
N ARG A 124 6.17 -9.47 15.05
CA ARG A 124 6.14 -10.36 16.23
C ARG A 124 4.74 -10.45 16.83
N ARG A 125 4.05 -9.33 17.04
CA ARG A 125 2.67 -9.32 17.58
C ARG A 125 1.68 -10.00 16.65
N LEU A 126 1.87 -9.89 15.34
CA LEU A 126 1.05 -10.60 14.37
C LEU A 126 1.24 -12.11 14.50
N GLU A 127 2.50 -12.57 14.54
CA GLU A 127 2.85 -13.98 14.75
C GLU A 127 2.25 -14.54 16.04
N GLU A 128 2.44 -13.84 17.16
CA GLU A 128 1.91 -14.24 18.47
C GLU A 128 0.38 -14.25 18.56
N SER A 129 -0.29 -13.54 17.66
CA SER A 129 -1.76 -13.49 17.63
C SER A 129 -2.41 -14.61 16.82
N VAL A 130 -1.62 -15.47 16.18
CA VAL A 130 -2.15 -16.54 15.35
C VAL A 130 -2.76 -17.62 16.25
N GLU A 131 -4.07 -17.83 16.10
CA GLU A 131 -4.82 -18.90 16.74
C GLU A 131 -5.50 -19.76 15.68
N ILE A 132 -5.55 -21.07 15.91
CA ILE A 132 -6.25 -22.03 15.05
C ILE A 132 -7.33 -22.73 15.89
N THR A 133 -8.59 -22.45 15.56
CA THR A 133 -9.75 -23.04 16.23
C THR A 133 -10.64 -23.67 15.16
N ASP A 134 -10.97 -24.96 15.32
CA ASP A 134 -11.81 -25.71 14.38
C ASP A 134 -11.33 -25.63 12.91
N GLY A 135 -10.00 -25.64 12.72
CA GLY A 135 -9.38 -25.57 11.39
C GLY A 135 -9.41 -24.18 10.73
N LYS A 136 -9.98 -23.18 11.42
CA LYS A 136 -9.99 -21.77 11.01
C LYS A 136 -8.88 -21.00 11.73
N ARG A 137 -8.05 -20.31 10.94
CA ARG A 137 -7.02 -19.40 11.47
C ARG A 137 -7.64 -18.03 11.74
N VAL A 138 -7.31 -17.45 12.88
CA VAL A 138 -7.53 -16.03 13.18
C VAL A 138 -6.22 -15.40 13.62
N SER A 139 -6.03 -14.12 13.29
CA SER A 139 -4.86 -13.34 13.70
C SER A 139 -5.21 -11.86 13.70
N LEU A 140 -4.30 -11.03 14.18
CA LEU A 140 -4.43 -9.57 14.10
C LEU A 140 -4.49 -9.06 12.66
N SER A 141 -4.13 -9.84 11.63
CA SER A 141 -4.34 -9.43 10.23
C SER A 141 -5.82 -9.32 9.87
N ARG A 142 -6.70 -10.03 10.58
CA ARG A 142 -8.13 -10.23 10.25
C ARG A 142 -8.39 -10.93 8.91
N GLY A 143 -7.36 -11.42 8.23
CA GLY A 143 -7.46 -12.14 6.96
C GLY A 143 -8.02 -11.32 5.79
N GLY A 144 -8.41 -12.01 4.72
CA GLY A 144 -8.96 -11.40 3.50
C GLY A 144 -7.98 -10.51 2.73
N PHE A 145 -8.40 -10.03 1.55
CA PHE A 145 -7.50 -9.29 0.65
C PHE A 145 -7.18 -7.88 1.14
N LEU A 146 -8.15 -7.15 1.69
CA LEU A 146 -7.90 -5.78 2.13
C LEU A 146 -7.04 -5.75 3.40
N TYR A 147 -7.48 -6.44 4.45
CA TYR A 147 -6.78 -6.40 5.74
C TYR A 147 -5.49 -7.23 5.69
N GLY A 148 -5.61 -8.50 5.31
CA GLY A 148 -4.47 -9.39 5.09
C GLY A 148 -3.48 -8.84 4.07
N GLY A 149 -3.94 -8.31 2.94
CA GLY A 149 -3.06 -7.70 1.93
C GLY A 149 -2.25 -6.52 2.44
N THR A 150 -2.81 -5.65 3.28
CA THR A 150 -2.01 -4.57 3.90
C THR A 150 -0.94 -5.10 4.86
N CYS A 151 -1.24 -6.15 5.63
CA CYS A 151 -0.24 -6.80 6.48
C CYS A 151 0.85 -7.47 5.64
N LEU A 152 0.48 -8.18 4.56
CA LEU A 152 1.43 -8.80 3.65
C LEU A 152 2.37 -7.78 3.00
N ASN A 153 1.86 -6.61 2.60
CA ASN A 153 2.71 -5.53 2.10
C ASN A 153 3.64 -4.95 3.19
N GLY A 154 3.19 -4.87 4.44
CA GLY A 154 4.08 -4.51 5.53
C GLY A 154 5.20 -5.53 5.76
N LEU A 155 4.86 -6.83 5.77
CA LEU A 155 5.81 -7.91 5.97
C LEU A 155 6.82 -8.02 4.82
N LEU A 156 6.37 -7.93 3.56
CA LEU A 156 7.28 -8.00 2.42
C LEU A 156 8.29 -6.84 2.44
N ARG A 157 7.86 -5.61 2.70
CA ARG A 157 8.76 -4.44 2.78
C ARG A 157 9.73 -4.57 3.95
N LEU A 158 9.24 -5.10 5.07
CA LEU A 158 10.08 -5.33 6.23
C LEU A 158 11.14 -6.40 5.94
N HIS A 159 10.79 -7.49 5.25
CA HIS A 159 11.76 -8.51 4.85
C HIS A 159 12.75 -7.97 3.81
N GLU A 160 12.30 -7.26 2.77
CA GLU A 160 13.21 -6.61 1.80
C GLU A 160 14.21 -5.68 2.48
N GLY A 161 13.77 -4.89 3.46
CA GLY A 161 14.61 -3.94 4.17
C GLY A 161 15.52 -4.53 5.25
N THR A 162 15.29 -5.78 5.70
CA THR A 162 16.02 -6.38 6.81
C THR A 162 16.68 -7.72 6.51
N GLY A 163 16.20 -8.48 5.54
CA GLY A 163 16.59 -9.88 5.31
C GLY A 163 16.22 -10.82 6.46
N ASP A 164 15.28 -10.43 7.34
CA ASP A 164 14.89 -11.22 8.50
C ASP A 164 14.07 -12.45 8.09
N GLU A 165 14.67 -13.64 8.24
CA GLU A 165 14.08 -14.92 7.86
C GLU A 165 12.79 -15.22 8.64
N ALA A 166 12.65 -14.78 9.90
CA ALA A 166 11.40 -14.98 10.64
C ALA A 166 10.24 -14.19 10.01
N VAL A 167 10.52 -12.98 9.53
CA VAL A 167 9.54 -12.16 8.80
C VAL A 167 9.15 -12.81 7.48
N LYS A 168 10.11 -13.42 6.76
CA LYS A 168 9.86 -14.17 5.53
C LYS A 168 8.94 -15.37 5.78
N GLU A 169 9.22 -16.17 6.80
CA GLU A 169 8.38 -17.33 7.15
C GLU A 169 6.97 -16.90 7.57
N LEU A 170 6.84 -15.85 8.39
CA LEU A 170 5.55 -15.28 8.76
C LEU A 170 4.76 -14.76 7.54
N PHE A 171 5.44 -14.11 6.59
CA PHE A 171 4.84 -13.65 5.35
C PHE A 171 4.26 -14.81 4.53
N LEU A 172 5.03 -15.87 4.32
CA LEU A 172 4.60 -17.03 3.53
C LEU A 172 3.45 -17.78 4.21
N ASP A 173 3.51 -17.93 5.53
CA ASP A 173 2.46 -18.57 6.32
C ASP A 173 1.15 -17.78 6.29
N GLU A 174 1.21 -16.46 6.50
CA GLU A 174 0.04 -15.58 6.44
C GLU A 174 -0.57 -15.54 5.03
N LEU A 175 0.27 -15.46 3.97
CA LEU A 175 -0.20 -15.50 2.59
C LEU A 175 -0.91 -16.81 2.28
N LYS A 176 -0.34 -17.95 2.71
CA LYS A 176 -0.92 -19.27 2.51
C LYS A 176 -2.29 -19.36 3.18
N ALA A 177 -2.43 -18.82 4.39
CA ALA A 177 -3.72 -18.82 5.09
C ALA A 177 -4.76 -17.97 4.37
N ILE A 178 -4.41 -16.75 3.95
CA ILE A 178 -5.32 -15.86 3.20
C ILE A 178 -5.76 -16.51 1.89
N MET A 179 -4.81 -17.09 1.14
CA MET A 179 -5.12 -17.72 -0.14
C MET A 179 -5.94 -18.99 0.01
N LYS A 180 -5.76 -19.77 1.09
CA LYS A 180 -6.59 -20.95 1.37
C LYS A 180 -8.07 -20.58 1.45
N ASP A 181 -8.41 -19.55 2.23
CA ASP A 181 -9.80 -19.13 2.43
C ASP A 181 -10.42 -18.57 1.15
N VAL A 182 -9.64 -17.80 0.41
CA VAL A 182 -10.03 -17.16 -0.86
C VAL A 182 -10.29 -18.18 -1.96
N VAL A 183 -9.38 -19.12 -2.14
CA VAL A 183 -9.50 -20.17 -3.17
C VAL A 183 -10.68 -21.08 -2.82
N ALA A 184 -10.87 -21.40 -1.54
CA ALA A 184 -12.04 -22.17 -1.09
C ALA A 184 -13.37 -21.45 -1.38
N ALA A 185 -13.39 -20.11 -1.31
CA ALA A 185 -14.55 -19.30 -1.64
C ALA A 185 -14.77 -19.06 -3.15
N ASN A 186 -13.84 -19.51 -4.01
CA ASN A 186 -13.81 -19.20 -5.44
C ASN A 186 -13.90 -17.68 -5.74
N ASP A 187 -13.34 -16.85 -4.86
CA ASP A 187 -13.42 -15.38 -4.93
C ASP A 187 -12.05 -14.76 -5.21
N VAL A 188 -11.35 -15.27 -6.23
CA VAL A 188 -10.01 -14.81 -6.61
C VAL A 188 -10.11 -13.53 -7.45
N ARG A 189 -10.77 -12.49 -6.92
CA ARG A 189 -11.03 -11.22 -7.64
C ARG A 189 -10.34 -10.06 -6.96
N PHE A 190 -9.35 -9.48 -7.63
CA PHE A 190 -8.51 -8.44 -7.04
C PHE A 190 -8.95 -7.00 -7.36
N THR A 191 -10.25 -6.72 -7.44
CA THR A 191 -10.76 -5.37 -7.78
C THR A 191 -10.58 -4.33 -6.66
N GLY A 192 -10.41 -3.06 -7.07
CA GLY A 192 -10.47 -1.92 -6.17
C GLY A 192 -9.38 -1.95 -5.11
N ARG A 193 -9.73 -2.25 -3.85
CA ARG A 193 -8.74 -2.33 -2.76
C ARG A 193 -8.09 -3.70 -2.60
N ASN A 194 -8.52 -4.70 -3.37
CA ASN A 194 -7.97 -6.05 -3.31
C ASN A 194 -6.72 -6.22 -4.20
N CYS A 195 -6.43 -5.25 -5.07
CA CYS A 195 -5.22 -5.18 -5.90
C CYS A 195 -3.92 -5.14 -5.07
N MET A 196 -4.04 -4.88 -3.76
CA MET A 196 -2.95 -4.97 -2.78
C MET A 196 -2.30 -6.37 -2.72
N MET A 197 -2.96 -7.40 -3.26
CA MET A 197 -2.42 -8.77 -3.31
C MET A 197 -1.41 -9.00 -4.44
N PHE A 198 -1.34 -8.13 -5.46
CA PHE A 198 -0.44 -8.34 -6.60
C PHE A 198 1.04 -8.36 -6.18
N ALA A 199 1.48 -7.38 -5.38
CA ALA A 199 2.86 -7.32 -4.90
C ALA A 199 3.22 -8.50 -3.98
N PRO A 200 2.42 -8.88 -2.96
CA PRO A 200 2.64 -10.10 -2.19
C PRO A 200 2.75 -11.37 -3.04
N LEU A 201 1.90 -11.57 -4.06
CA LEU A 201 1.95 -12.77 -4.89
C LEU A 201 3.20 -12.81 -5.77
N ALA A 202 3.56 -11.67 -6.38
CA ALA A 202 4.81 -11.52 -7.11
C ALA A 202 6.04 -11.81 -6.21
N TYR A 203 6.02 -11.30 -4.98
CA TYR A 203 7.09 -11.50 -4.01
C TYR A 203 7.20 -12.95 -3.54
N ALA A 204 6.07 -13.62 -3.28
CA ALA A 204 6.05 -15.03 -2.92
C ALA A 204 6.61 -15.91 -4.04
N TYR A 205 6.33 -15.58 -5.30
CA TYR A 205 6.99 -16.22 -6.44
C TYR A 205 8.50 -15.99 -6.40
N ASP A 206 8.98 -14.78 -6.11
CA ASP A 206 10.42 -14.53 -6.04
C ASP A 206 11.13 -15.38 -4.98
N LEU A 207 10.51 -15.53 -3.80
CA LEU A 207 11.05 -16.31 -2.68
C LEU A 207 11.04 -17.83 -2.94
N THR A 208 10.00 -18.33 -3.59
CA THR A 208 9.73 -19.79 -3.66
C THR A 208 9.94 -20.39 -5.05
N LYS A 209 9.89 -19.55 -6.09
CA LYS A 209 9.77 -19.92 -7.51
C LYS A 209 8.57 -20.80 -7.83
N ASP A 210 7.58 -20.88 -6.93
CA ASP A 210 6.36 -21.64 -7.15
C ASP A 210 5.41 -20.84 -8.05
N ARG A 211 5.22 -21.34 -9.27
CA ARG A 211 4.40 -20.70 -10.30
C ARG A 211 2.95 -20.44 -9.84
N LYS A 212 2.42 -21.22 -8.88
CA LYS A 212 1.03 -21.05 -8.41
C LYS A 212 0.72 -19.61 -7.95
N TYR A 213 1.70 -18.90 -7.42
CA TYR A 213 1.53 -17.52 -6.97
C TYR A 213 1.31 -16.56 -8.15
N LEU A 214 1.99 -16.79 -9.27
CA LEU A 214 1.75 -16.06 -10.51
C LEU A 214 0.38 -16.42 -11.08
N ASP A 215 0.03 -17.71 -11.10
CA ASP A 215 -1.26 -18.17 -11.63
C ASP A 215 -2.43 -17.56 -10.83
N TRP A 216 -2.35 -17.51 -9.49
CA TRP A 216 -3.34 -16.81 -8.66
C TRP A 216 -3.40 -15.31 -8.93
N GLY A 217 -2.24 -14.67 -9.03
CA GLY A 217 -2.14 -13.24 -9.34
C GLY A 217 -2.80 -12.89 -10.66
N MET A 218 -2.47 -13.65 -11.69
CA MET A 218 -2.98 -13.47 -13.04
C MET A 218 -4.47 -13.78 -13.11
N ALA A 219 -4.95 -14.84 -12.46
CA ALA A 219 -6.38 -15.14 -12.39
C ALA A 219 -7.17 -13.95 -11.82
N GLY A 220 -6.69 -13.35 -10.73
CA GLY A 220 -7.37 -12.19 -10.15
C GLY A 220 -7.22 -10.88 -10.90
N LEU A 221 -6.24 -10.77 -11.79
CA LEU A 221 -6.15 -9.68 -12.78
C LEU A 221 -7.11 -9.92 -13.95
N TYR A 222 -7.17 -11.15 -14.48
CA TYR A 222 -8.03 -11.52 -15.62
C TYR A 222 -9.51 -11.30 -15.34
N ASP A 223 -9.96 -11.59 -14.11
CA ASP A 223 -11.36 -11.38 -13.74
C ASP A 223 -11.77 -9.89 -13.67
N GLN A 224 -10.81 -8.95 -13.65
CA GLN A 224 -11.10 -7.53 -13.72
C GLN A 224 -11.42 -7.02 -15.13
N LEU A 225 -10.89 -7.68 -16.16
CA LEU A 225 -10.93 -7.20 -17.56
C LEU A 225 -12.34 -7.03 -18.16
N PRO A 226 -13.38 -7.79 -17.77
CA PRO A 226 -14.74 -7.58 -18.27
C PRO A 226 -15.36 -6.24 -17.84
N PHE A 227 -14.78 -5.54 -16.87
CA PHE A 227 -15.35 -4.31 -16.34
C PHE A 227 -14.73 -3.09 -17.04
N GLU A 228 -15.49 -2.47 -17.95
CA GLU A 228 -15.19 -1.19 -18.64
C GLU A 228 -14.95 0.01 -17.70
N SER A 229 -14.93 -0.21 -16.38
CA SER A 229 -14.66 0.80 -15.36
C SER A 229 -13.52 0.41 -14.42
N ALA A 230 -12.82 -0.69 -14.66
CA ALA A 230 -11.64 -1.07 -13.88
C ALA A 230 -10.56 0.01 -14.08
N PRO A 231 -10.23 0.82 -13.05
CA PRO A 231 -9.33 1.93 -13.22
C PRO A 231 -7.94 1.44 -13.66
N VAL A 232 -7.29 2.17 -14.56
CA VAL A 232 -5.86 2.03 -14.95
C VAL A 232 -4.92 1.85 -13.74
N PHE A 233 -5.36 2.31 -12.58
CA PHE A 233 -4.69 2.17 -11.28
C PHE A 233 -4.31 0.72 -10.93
N ASP A 234 -5.12 -0.26 -11.32
CA ASP A 234 -4.91 -1.66 -10.94
C ASP A 234 -3.73 -2.29 -11.70
N PHE A 235 -3.42 -1.83 -12.92
CA PHE A 235 -2.28 -2.32 -13.71
C PHE A 235 -0.93 -1.82 -13.21
N VAL A 236 -0.85 -0.58 -12.72
CA VAL A 236 0.42 -0.06 -12.15
C VAL A 236 0.80 -0.87 -10.91
N LEU A 237 -0.18 -1.28 -10.11
CA LEU A 237 0.03 -2.12 -8.93
C LEU A 237 0.36 -3.58 -9.32
N ALA A 238 -0.13 -4.04 -10.47
CA ALA A 238 0.19 -5.36 -11.02
C ALA A 238 1.51 -5.42 -11.81
N ALA A 239 2.20 -4.30 -12.05
CA ALA A 239 3.39 -4.26 -12.92
C ALA A 239 4.49 -5.26 -12.51
N GLY A 240 4.73 -5.38 -11.20
CA GLY A 240 5.69 -6.36 -10.69
C GLY A 240 5.29 -7.81 -10.95
N LEU A 241 3.99 -8.11 -10.85
CA LEU A 241 3.44 -9.43 -11.15
C LEU A 241 3.53 -9.74 -12.65
N LEU A 242 3.13 -8.78 -13.50
CA LEU A 242 3.15 -8.92 -14.96
C LEU A 242 4.56 -9.21 -15.48
N ALA A 243 5.56 -8.47 -15.02
CA ALA A 243 6.95 -8.70 -15.42
C ALA A 243 7.44 -10.11 -15.10
N ARG A 244 7.02 -10.68 -13.96
CA ARG A 244 7.38 -12.05 -13.56
C ARG A 244 6.56 -13.10 -14.31
N ALA A 245 5.29 -12.80 -14.59
CA ALA A 245 4.41 -13.65 -15.39
C ALA A 245 4.96 -13.80 -16.82
N ASP A 246 5.35 -12.70 -17.46
CA ASP A 246 5.97 -12.69 -18.79
C ASP A 246 7.28 -13.50 -18.82
N ALA A 247 8.17 -13.27 -17.85
CA ALA A 247 9.41 -14.03 -17.70
C ALA A 247 9.18 -15.54 -17.47
N ALA A 248 8.03 -15.92 -16.89
CA ALA A 248 7.61 -17.30 -16.68
C ALA A 248 6.81 -17.88 -17.87
N GLY A 249 6.67 -17.14 -18.98
CA GLY A 249 5.93 -17.57 -20.17
C GLY A 249 4.41 -17.57 -19.99
N ILE A 250 3.89 -16.84 -19.01
CA ILE A 250 2.45 -16.64 -18.83
C ILE A 250 2.08 -15.42 -19.68
N PRO A 251 1.24 -15.58 -20.72
CA PRO A 251 0.91 -14.47 -21.61
C PRO A 251 0.20 -13.35 -20.86
N GLU A 252 0.43 -12.11 -21.28
CA GLU A 252 -0.34 -10.96 -20.82
C GLU A 252 -1.78 -11.00 -21.34
N PRO A 253 -2.74 -10.37 -20.64
CA PRO A 253 -4.08 -10.19 -21.19
C PRO A 253 -4.07 -9.32 -22.45
N ILE A 254 -4.65 -9.84 -23.53
CA ILE A 254 -4.67 -9.24 -24.88
C ILE A 254 -5.47 -7.92 -24.99
N ARG A 255 -5.93 -7.30 -23.89
CA ARG A 255 -6.67 -6.03 -23.94
C ARG A 255 -6.26 -5.09 -22.81
N GLN A 256 -5.33 -4.19 -23.11
CA GLN A 256 -5.22 -2.92 -22.40
C GLN A 256 -6.05 -1.90 -23.17
N LEU A 257 -7.27 -1.61 -22.71
CA LEU A 257 -8.00 -0.44 -23.20
C LEU A 257 -7.46 0.78 -22.45
N PRO A 258 -6.88 1.79 -23.12
CA PRO A 258 -6.47 3.02 -22.45
C PRO A 258 -7.73 3.72 -21.92
N HIS A 259 -7.92 3.69 -20.60
CA HIS A 259 -8.93 4.53 -19.96
C HIS A 259 -8.38 5.93 -19.75
N THR A 260 -9.11 6.92 -20.28
CA THR A 260 -8.88 8.33 -19.97
C THR A 260 -9.06 8.56 -18.47
N TRP A 261 -8.01 9.03 -17.83
CA TRP A 261 -8.00 9.36 -16.42
C TRP A 261 -8.93 10.56 -16.18
N GLY A 262 -9.99 10.36 -15.39
CA GLY A 262 -10.88 11.42 -14.94
C GLY A 262 -11.25 11.15 -13.49
N PHE A 263 -10.98 12.12 -12.61
CA PHE A 263 -11.65 12.16 -11.32
C PHE A 263 -13.15 11.99 -11.57
N LYS A 264 -13.82 11.11 -10.80
CA LYS A 264 -15.28 11.12 -10.75
C LYS A 264 -15.71 12.57 -10.52
N ARG A 265 -16.38 13.16 -11.52
CA ARG A 265 -16.68 14.59 -11.67
C ARG A 265 -17.61 15.17 -10.58
N ASP A 266 -17.84 14.46 -9.48
CA ASP A 266 -18.81 14.87 -8.47
C ASP A 266 -18.20 15.60 -7.27
N HIS A 267 -16.87 15.80 -7.24
CA HIS A 267 -16.21 16.53 -6.15
C HIS A 267 -15.46 17.73 -6.73
N THR A 268 -16.23 18.77 -7.02
CA THR A 268 -15.72 20.11 -7.34
C THR A 268 -15.23 20.74 -6.04
N MET A 269 -13.91 20.91 -5.89
CA MET A 269 -13.40 21.98 -5.03
C MET A 269 -13.69 23.29 -5.77
N TYR A 270 -14.59 24.09 -5.23
CA TYR A 270 -14.68 25.49 -5.64
C TYR A 270 -13.41 26.18 -5.14
N ALA A 271 -12.46 26.45 -6.04
CA ALA A 271 -11.62 27.61 -5.85
C ALA A 271 -12.56 28.81 -6.01
N LEU A 272 -12.85 29.50 -4.91
CA LEU A 272 -13.58 30.76 -4.97
C LEU A 272 -12.74 31.72 -5.81
N ASP A 273 -13.30 32.16 -6.92
CA ASP A 273 -12.72 33.23 -7.73
C ASP A 273 -12.79 34.55 -6.94
N GLU A 274 -11.87 35.47 -7.17
CA GLU A 274 -11.73 36.69 -6.35
C GLU A 274 -12.97 37.62 -6.42
N ASP A 275 -13.90 37.36 -7.34
CA ASP A 275 -15.15 38.11 -7.53
C ASP A 275 -16.29 37.73 -6.56
N ASP A 276 -16.16 36.67 -5.76
CA ASP A 276 -17.19 36.27 -4.77
C ASP A 276 -17.04 36.98 -3.40
N ARG A 277 -16.32 38.11 -3.36
CA ARG A 277 -16.27 39.02 -2.21
C ARG A 277 -17.08 40.29 -2.47
N ALA A 278 -18.41 40.16 -2.44
CA ALA A 278 -19.33 41.28 -2.29
C ALA A 278 -20.32 41.00 -1.15
#